data_AF-A0A836ICK9-F1
#
_entry.id   AF-A0A836ICK9-F1
#
_cell.length_a   1.000
_cell.length_b   1.000
_cell.length_c   1.000
_cell.angle_alpha   90.00
_cell.angle_beta   90.00
_cell.angle_gamma   90.00
#
_symmetry.space_group_name_H-M   'P 1'
#
loop_
_entity.id
_entity.type
_entity.pdbx_description
1 polymer ?
#
loop_
_entity_poly.entity_id
_entity_poly.type
_entity_poly.pdbx_seq_one_letter_code
_entity_poly.pdbx_strand_id
1 'polypeptide(L)'
;MPGIDYSKWDRLNCSSTSSSDGSSDDDHDEYRGGSRSPRVTRLEYPSCVTTGPNGVQLVPPPREASTSPFLGINTQCTTTPGSSGASAFLMNPGSSSADPGGTKGKGTSDVTGSTIGTRQGGQERVDAADDDEDLLYERLARNGGREGSHHWWAQTEDTVTVSFLVPWETNSKSVTAFRLYEGGEVPVQESGQRNAHLEITIHLPPARVASTSGAQAAPPSPLYISKVFRYPVKLSEDLIDGCWQLHRMPKRHLRLLVVQLFKESLGLGMVLWWDRCFSTDTISVIADTRTLPGRMQRAEATPGSRNDKVEQFRKVWADAHEEFRRRVQERKQKEIE
;
A
#
# COMPACT_ATOMS: atom_id res chain seq x y z
N MET A 1 -26.47 -35.79 -5.13
CA MET A 1 -25.52 -34.76 -5.62
C MET A 1 -24.83 -35.33 -6.85
N PRO A 2 -24.89 -34.67 -8.02
CA PRO A 2 -24.18 -35.15 -9.20
C PRO A 2 -22.67 -34.98 -8.97
N GLY A 3 -21.92 -36.07 -9.13
CA GLY A 3 -20.47 -36.05 -8.99
C GLY A 3 -19.81 -35.17 -10.05
N ILE A 4 -18.72 -34.51 -9.67
CA ILE A 4 -17.90 -33.70 -10.57
C ILE A 4 -17.29 -34.64 -11.63
N ASP A 5 -17.55 -34.34 -12.90
CA ASP A 5 -17.06 -35.10 -14.05
C ASP A 5 -15.61 -34.69 -14.38
N TYR A 6 -14.68 -35.62 -14.15
CA TYR A 6 -13.26 -35.44 -14.41
C TYR A 6 -12.83 -35.90 -15.82
N SER A 7 -13.75 -36.35 -16.68
CA SER A 7 -13.45 -36.87 -18.04
C SER A 7 -12.77 -35.84 -18.97
N LYS A 8 -12.81 -34.55 -18.61
CA LYS A 8 -12.08 -33.49 -19.33
C LYS A 8 -10.56 -33.57 -19.14
N TRP A 9 -10.09 -34.11 -18.02
CA TRP A 9 -8.66 -34.22 -17.70
C TRP A 9 -8.00 -35.41 -18.41
N ASP A 10 -8.76 -36.46 -18.70
CA ASP A 10 -8.25 -37.67 -19.37
C ASP A 10 -7.88 -37.46 -20.84
N ARG A 11 -8.26 -36.32 -21.46
CA ARG A 11 -7.90 -35.99 -22.85
C ARG A 11 -6.54 -35.31 -22.99
N LEU A 12 -5.86 -35.01 -21.88
CA LEU A 12 -4.52 -34.42 -21.91
C LEU A 12 -3.47 -35.54 -22.07
N ASN A 13 -3.35 -36.06 -23.29
CA ASN A 13 -2.23 -36.91 -23.68
C ASN A 13 -0.95 -36.05 -23.67
N CYS A 14 -0.24 -36.07 -22.54
CA CYS A 14 1.11 -35.54 -22.41
C CYS A 14 2.06 -36.40 -23.24
N SER A 15 2.15 -36.11 -24.54
CA SER A 15 3.16 -36.66 -25.43
C SER A 15 4.53 -36.19 -24.95
N SER A 16 5.21 -37.01 -24.17
CA SER A 16 6.61 -36.86 -23.79
C SER A 16 7.45 -36.90 -25.05
N THR A 17 7.89 -35.74 -25.52
CA THR A 17 8.86 -35.61 -26.61
C THR A 17 10.22 -36.10 -26.12
N SER A 18 10.48 -37.40 -26.27
CA SER A 18 11.83 -37.95 -26.21
C SER A 18 12.60 -37.48 -27.44
N SER A 19 13.57 -36.60 -27.23
CA SER A 19 14.53 -36.16 -28.22
C SER A 19 15.35 -37.35 -28.73
N SER A 20 15.02 -37.83 -29.93
CA SER A 20 15.80 -38.79 -30.70
C SER A 20 16.50 -38.05 -31.83
N ASP A 21 17.83 -37.98 -31.75
CA ASP A 21 18.72 -37.68 -32.87
C ASP A 21 18.57 -38.76 -33.95
N GLY A 22 18.51 -38.36 -35.23
CA GLY A 22 18.49 -39.33 -36.34
C GLY A 22 18.02 -38.72 -37.65
N SER A 23 18.98 -38.29 -38.46
CA SER A 23 18.85 -37.87 -39.86
C SER A 23 18.20 -38.94 -40.74
N SER A 24 17.37 -38.54 -41.71
CA SER A 24 17.51 -38.83 -43.15
C SER A 24 16.28 -38.36 -43.92
N ASP A 25 16.55 -37.84 -45.11
CA ASP A 25 15.61 -37.40 -46.14
C ASP A 25 14.57 -38.47 -46.50
N ASP A 26 13.30 -38.09 -46.58
CA ASP A 26 12.43 -38.54 -47.68
C ASP A 26 11.14 -37.72 -47.73
N ASP A 27 10.90 -37.14 -48.90
CA ASP A 27 9.69 -36.43 -49.30
C ASP A 27 8.53 -37.43 -49.42
N HIS A 28 7.44 -37.22 -48.67
CA HIS A 28 6.07 -37.55 -49.11
C HIS A 28 5.05 -36.87 -48.18
N ASP A 29 4.56 -35.71 -48.63
CA ASP A 29 3.32 -35.11 -48.16
C ASP A 29 2.13 -36.03 -48.47
N GLU A 30 1.27 -36.32 -47.48
CA GLU A 30 -0.18 -36.13 -47.58
C GLU A 30 -0.93 -36.46 -46.26
N TYR A 31 -1.69 -35.46 -45.79
CA TYR A 31 -2.89 -35.53 -44.94
C TYR A 31 -2.90 -36.49 -43.73
N ARG A 32 -2.38 -36.03 -42.59
CA ARG A 32 -2.86 -36.50 -41.27
C ARG A 32 -3.08 -35.32 -40.32
N GLY A 33 -4.27 -35.29 -39.73
CA GLY A 33 -4.76 -34.26 -38.82
C GLY A 33 -3.81 -33.98 -37.67
N GLY A 34 -2.94 -32.99 -37.88
CA GLY A 34 -1.92 -32.58 -36.94
C GLY A 34 -2.53 -32.09 -35.64
N SER A 35 -2.25 -32.81 -34.57
CA SER A 35 -2.29 -32.35 -33.19
C SER A 35 -1.57 -31.00 -33.14
N ARG A 36 -2.34 -29.90 -33.14
CA ARG A 36 -1.78 -28.56 -33.01
C ARG A 36 -1.15 -28.43 -31.62
N SER A 37 0.15 -28.63 -31.55
CA SER A 37 0.93 -28.36 -30.36
C SER A 37 0.66 -26.91 -29.91
N PRO A 38 0.33 -26.66 -28.64
CA PRO A 38 0.07 -25.31 -28.17
C PRO A 38 1.32 -24.45 -28.37
N ARG A 39 1.19 -23.41 -29.19
CA ARG A 39 2.26 -22.46 -29.48
C ARG A 39 2.21 -21.33 -28.44
N VAL A 40 3.25 -21.24 -27.61
CA VAL A 40 3.42 -20.12 -26.67
C VAL A 40 4.19 -19.01 -27.40
N THR A 41 3.50 -17.96 -27.81
CA THR A 41 4.13 -16.74 -28.34
C THR A 41 4.48 -15.81 -27.18
N ARG A 42 5.78 -15.53 -27.00
CA ARG A 42 6.26 -14.53 -26.04
C ARG A 42 5.92 -13.13 -26.57
N LEU A 43 5.15 -12.37 -25.81
CA LEU A 43 4.78 -10.99 -26.16
C LEU A 43 5.92 -10.05 -25.72
N GLU A 44 6.35 -9.19 -26.64
CA GLU A 44 7.50 -8.28 -26.45
C GLU A 44 7.15 -7.04 -25.61
N TYR A 45 5.85 -6.78 -25.40
CA TYR A 45 5.30 -5.63 -24.66
C TYR A 45 4.09 -6.03 -23.81
N PRO A 46 3.80 -5.30 -22.70
CA PRO A 46 2.60 -5.54 -21.87
C PRO A 46 1.34 -5.28 -22.70
N SER A 47 0.70 -6.36 -23.14
CA SER A 47 -0.53 -6.33 -23.92
C SER A 47 -1.69 -6.76 -23.03
N CYS A 48 -2.80 -6.04 -23.11
CA CYS A 48 -4.02 -6.41 -22.42
C CYS A 48 -4.67 -7.58 -23.15
N VAL A 49 -4.91 -8.67 -22.44
CA VAL A 49 -5.69 -9.82 -22.93
C VAL A 49 -7.09 -9.70 -22.33
N THR A 50 -8.10 -9.52 -23.17
CA THR A 50 -9.50 -9.48 -22.72
C THR A 50 -10.21 -10.73 -23.19
N THR A 51 -10.73 -11.52 -22.24
CA THR A 51 -11.57 -12.70 -22.51
C THR A 51 -13.03 -12.29 -22.49
N GLY A 52 -13.67 -12.28 -23.66
CA GLY A 52 -15.11 -12.03 -23.82
C GLY A 52 -15.88 -13.29 -24.25
N PRO A 53 -17.21 -13.23 -24.38
CA PRO A 53 -18.04 -14.34 -24.84
C PRO A 53 -17.68 -14.85 -26.25
N ASN A 54 -16.91 -14.06 -27.02
CA ASN A 54 -16.41 -14.41 -28.35
C ASN A 54 -14.96 -14.94 -28.36
N GLY A 55 -14.41 -15.31 -27.19
CA GLY A 55 -13.04 -15.83 -27.06
C GLY A 55 -12.01 -14.79 -26.62
N VAL A 56 -10.73 -15.14 -26.82
CA VAL A 56 -9.57 -14.32 -26.42
C VAL A 56 -9.28 -13.29 -27.50
N GLN A 57 -9.44 -12.00 -27.18
CA GLN A 57 -8.96 -10.91 -28.04
C GLN A 57 -7.65 -10.34 -27.49
N LEU A 58 -6.64 -10.29 -28.36
CA LEU A 58 -5.41 -9.56 -28.14
C LEU A 58 -5.64 -8.12 -28.60
N VAL A 59 -5.63 -7.17 -27.68
CA VAL A 59 -5.70 -5.74 -28.03
C VAL A 59 -4.29 -5.29 -28.44
N PRO A 60 -4.06 -4.89 -29.70
CA PRO A 60 -2.75 -4.39 -30.11
C PRO A 60 -2.42 -3.10 -29.34
N PRO A 61 -1.17 -2.90 -28.91
CA PRO A 61 -0.77 -1.69 -28.21
C PRO A 61 -1.05 -0.46 -29.11
N PRO A 62 -1.50 0.68 -28.53
CA PRO A 62 -1.69 1.91 -29.30
C PRO A 62 -0.40 2.26 -30.04
N ARG A 63 -0.49 2.46 -31.36
CA ARG A 63 0.63 3.01 -32.13
C ARG A 63 0.76 4.48 -31.74
N GLU A 64 1.85 4.77 -31.03
CA GLU A 64 2.30 6.10 -30.64
C GLU A 64 1.39 6.82 -29.64
N ALA A 65 2.00 7.42 -28.63
CA ALA A 65 1.31 8.24 -27.65
C ALA A 65 0.70 9.46 -28.37
N SER A 66 -0.58 9.36 -28.75
CA SER A 66 -1.41 10.51 -29.09
C SER A 66 -1.29 11.48 -27.91
N THR A 67 -0.73 12.64 -28.23
CA THR A 67 -0.53 13.78 -27.35
C THR A 67 -1.71 14.01 -26.40
N SER A 68 -1.34 14.32 -25.16
CA SER A 68 -2.17 14.73 -24.04
C SER A 68 -3.45 15.50 -24.45
N PRO A 69 -4.63 15.15 -23.92
CA PRO A 69 -5.87 15.88 -24.18
C PRO A 69 -5.94 17.24 -23.45
N PHE A 70 -4.88 17.66 -22.74
CA PHE A 70 -4.79 18.98 -22.13
C PHE A 70 -4.25 20.02 -23.11
N LEU A 71 -4.98 20.25 -24.21
CA LEU A 71 -4.80 21.41 -25.08
C LEU A 71 -5.75 22.54 -24.64
N GLY A 72 -5.18 23.52 -23.93
CA GLY A 72 -5.48 24.95 -24.07
C GLY A 72 -6.91 25.44 -23.84
N ILE A 73 -7.22 25.86 -22.61
CA ILE A 73 -8.14 26.99 -22.41
C ILE A 73 -7.31 28.27 -22.58
N ASN A 74 -7.22 28.72 -23.83
CA ASN A 74 -6.66 30.01 -24.21
C ASN A 74 -7.80 31.04 -24.18
N THR A 75 -8.06 31.65 -23.02
CA THR A 75 -8.93 32.83 -22.93
C THR A 75 -8.21 34.03 -23.51
N GLN A 76 -8.70 34.48 -24.66
CA GLN A 76 -8.28 35.70 -25.33
C GLN A 76 -8.33 36.90 -24.38
N CYS A 77 -7.18 37.57 -24.33
CA CYS A 77 -6.98 38.89 -23.77
C CYS A 77 -7.58 39.93 -24.74
N THR A 78 -8.68 40.55 -24.35
CA THR A 78 -9.20 41.75 -25.02
C THR A 78 -8.60 42.97 -24.32
N THR A 79 -7.83 43.74 -25.08
CA THR A 79 -7.17 44.97 -24.68
C THR A 79 -8.18 46.08 -24.36
N THR A 80 -8.06 46.69 -23.18
CA THR A 80 -8.50 48.08 -22.93
C THR A 80 -7.62 48.68 -21.83
N PRO A 81 -7.07 49.91 -21.99
CA PRO A 81 -6.11 50.47 -21.06
C PRO A 81 -6.79 51.25 -19.94
N GLY A 82 -6.32 51.09 -18.70
CA GLY A 82 -6.70 52.00 -17.61
C GLY A 82 -6.37 51.51 -16.20
N SER A 83 -5.37 52.18 -15.60
CA SER A 83 -5.28 52.49 -14.17
C SER A 83 -4.83 51.40 -13.17
N SER A 84 -3.57 51.56 -12.76
CA SER A 84 -3.07 51.63 -11.37
C SER A 84 -3.67 50.73 -10.29
N GLY A 85 -2.81 49.89 -9.69
CA GLY A 85 -3.08 49.30 -8.37
C GLY A 85 -2.15 48.13 -8.05
N ALA A 86 -1.00 48.43 -7.46
CA ALA A 86 0.03 47.49 -7.05
C ALA A 86 -0.43 46.56 -5.91
N SER A 87 0.06 45.32 -5.89
CA SER A 87 0.77 44.72 -4.74
C SER A 87 1.21 43.29 -5.08
N ALA A 88 2.50 43.11 -5.36
CA ALA A 88 3.15 41.82 -5.41
C ALA A 88 4.25 41.80 -4.34
N PHE A 89 4.12 40.90 -3.37
CA PHE A 89 5.16 40.62 -2.39
C PHE A 89 6.21 39.70 -3.03
N LEU A 90 7.35 40.29 -3.39
CA LEU A 90 8.60 39.60 -3.69
C LEU A 90 9.37 39.39 -2.38
N MET A 91 9.66 38.14 -2.02
CA MET A 91 10.67 37.82 -1.01
C MET A 91 12.05 37.76 -1.68
N ASN A 92 12.96 38.57 -1.15
CA ASN A 92 14.34 38.71 -1.57
C ASN A 92 15.24 37.99 -0.55
N PRO A 93 16.18 37.11 -0.95
CA PRO A 93 17.19 36.57 -0.05
C PRO A 93 18.45 37.44 -0.10
N GLY A 94 18.71 38.17 1.00
CA GLY A 94 19.92 38.98 1.16
C GLY A 94 21.12 38.14 1.59
N SER A 95 22.19 38.24 0.81
CA SER A 95 23.56 37.80 1.09
C SER A 95 24.39 38.95 1.70
N SER A 96 25.67 38.66 2.01
CA SER A 96 26.78 39.58 2.38
C SER A 96 26.98 39.75 3.90
N SER A 97 28.17 39.74 4.51
CA SER A 97 29.54 40.10 4.07
C SER A 97 30.57 39.47 5.06
N ALA A 98 31.67 38.86 4.59
CA ALA A 98 33.05 39.38 4.57
C ALA A 98 33.82 39.47 5.93
N ASP A 99 34.92 38.70 5.99
CA ASP A 99 36.21 38.87 6.71
C ASP A 99 36.86 40.27 6.46
N PRO A 100 38.03 40.71 7.02
CA PRO A 100 39.10 39.99 7.75
C PRO A 100 39.77 40.77 8.93
N GLY A 101 40.78 40.19 9.58
CA GLY A 101 41.90 40.96 10.16
C GLY A 101 42.50 40.44 11.47
N GLY A 102 43.74 39.95 11.41
CA GLY A 102 44.50 39.45 12.57
C GLY A 102 45.40 40.48 13.25
N THR A 103 45.82 40.15 14.48
CA THR A 103 46.97 40.78 15.14
C THR A 103 47.66 39.77 16.07
N LYS A 104 48.98 39.62 15.88
CA LYS A 104 49.89 38.93 16.81
C LYS A 104 50.08 39.77 18.08
N GLY A 105 50.12 39.12 19.24
CA GLY A 105 50.56 39.71 20.50
C GLY A 105 51.09 38.63 21.45
N LYS A 106 52.40 38.65 21.68
CA LYS A 106 53.16 37.77 22.57
C LYS A 106 53.30 38.49 23.92
N GLY A 107 52.91 37.86 25.02
CA GLY A 107 53.05 38.42 26.37
C GLY A 107 53.00 37.32 27.43
N THR A 108 54.17 37.05 28.01
CA THR A 108 54.42 36.10 29.08
C THR A 108 54.18 36.79 30.43
N SER A 109 53.43 36.18 31.35
CA SER A 109 53.63 36.35 32.80
C SER A 109 52.81 35.33 33.59
N ASP A 110 53.53 34.54 34.39
CA ASP A 110 53.00 33.69 35.46
C ASP A 110 52.27 34.52 36.52
N VAL A 111 51.04 34.12 36.87
CA VAL A 111 50.46 34.31 38.22
C VAL A 111 49.51 33.14 38.52
N THR A 112 49.85 32.42 39.58
CA THR A 112 49.10 31.42 40.32
C THR A 112 47.79 31.99 40.88
N GLY A 113 46.65 31.35 40.62
CA GLY A 113 45.38 31.73 41.24
C GLY A 113 44.16 30.97 40.73
N SER A 114 43.80 29.91 41.45
CA SER A 114 42.45 29.35 41.62
C SER A 114 41.31 29.97 40.80
N THR A 115 40.76 29.22 39.82
CA THR A 115 39.31 29.22 39.58
C THR A 115 38.91 27.88 38.93
N ILE A 116 38.45 26.97 39.78
CA ILE A 116 37.57 25.85 39.40
C ILE A 116 36.26 26.47 38.89
N GLY A 117 35.90 26.21 37.64
CA GLY A 117 34.63 26.70 37.09
C GLY A 117 34.54 26.69 35.57
N THR A 118 34.95 25.60 34.92
CA THR A 118 34.69 25.40 33.48
C THR A 118 33.18 25.30 33.28
N ARG A 119 32.55 26.41 32.88
CA ARG A 119 31.17 26.49 32.41
C ARG A 119 31.06 25.76 31.07
N GLN A 120 30.99 24.43 31.14
CA GLN A 120 30.49 23.58 30.07
C GLN A 120 29.03 23.28 30.46
N GLY A 121 28.11 24.17 30.06
CA GLY A 121 26.73 24.15 30.52
C GLY A 121 25.78 24.78 29.52
N GLY A 122 26.03 24.55 28.24
CA GLY A 122 25.11 24.82 27.13
C GLY A 122 24.70 23.52 26.48
N GLN A 123 24.35 22.50 27.28
CA GLN A 123 23.66 21.33 26.77
C GLN A 123 22.24 21.80 26.52
N GLU A 124 21.97 22.25 25.30
CA GLU A 124 20.61 22.43 24.80
C GLU A 124 19.84 21.19 25.22
N ARG A 125 18.89 21.38 26.16
CA ARG A 125 17.87 20.40 26.43
C ARG A 125 17.09 20.31 25.13
N VAL A 126 17.51 19.40 24.26
CA VAL A 126 16.68 18.88 23.20
C VAL A 126 15.50 18.26 23.94
N ASP A 127 14.39 18.98 23.94
CA ASP A 127 13.17 18.56 24.61
C ASP A 127 12.76 17.22 23.97
N ALA A 128 12.92 16.12 24.71
CA ALA A 128 12.75 14.76 24.19
C ALA A 128 11.36 14.50 23.56
N ALA A 129 10.38 15.38 23.79
CA ALA A 129 9.06 15.32 23.18
C ALA A 129 9.06 15.64 21.67
N ASP A 130 10.10 16.31 21.19
CA ASP A 130 10.16 16.79 19.81
C ASP A 130 10.49 15.69 18.80
N ASP A 131 11.29 14.70 19.18
CA ASP A 131 11.70 13.60 18.30
C ASP A 131 10.54 12.59 18.07
N ASP A 132 9.58 12.52 18.99
CA ASP A 132 8.47 11.56 18.91
C ASP A 132 7.47 11.88 17.78
N GLU A 133 7.26 13.17 17.46
CA GLU A 133 6.30 13.57 16.43
C GLU A 133 6.76 13.16 15.02
N ASP A 134 8.05 13.36 14.72
CA ASP A 134 8.62 13.00 13.42
C ASP A 134 8.63 11.48 13.22
N LEU A 135 8.98 10.72 14.27
CA LEU A 135 8.89 9.26 14.26
C LEU A 135 7.44 8.77 14.05
N LEU A 136 6.45 9.44 14.65
CA LEU A 136 5.04 9.10 14.45
C LEU A 136 4.61 9.40 13.01
N TYR A 137 5.02 10.54 12.45
CA TYR A 137 4.70 10.93 11.08
C TYR A 137 5.29 9.96 10.05
N GLU A 138 6.55 9.56 10.21
CA GLU A 138 7.21 8.55 9.36
C GLU A 138 6.51 7.19 9.42
N ARG A 139 5.89 6.86 10.55
CA ARG A 139 5.19 5.59 10.75
C ARG A 139 3.78 5.56 10.15
N LEU A 140 3.19 6.71 9.79
CA LEU A 140 1.79 6.79 9.32
C LEU A 140 1.50 5.94 8.08
N ALA A 141 2.50 5.74 7.21
CA ALA A 141 2.38 4.97 5.98
C ALA A 141 3.30 3.74 5.95
N ARG A 142 3.80 3.29 7.12
CA ARG A 142 4.77 2.18 7.17
C ARG A 142 4.15 0.88 6.63
N ASN A 143 4.77 0.33 5.59
CA ASN A 143 4.26 -0.82 4.81
C ASN A 143 2.84 -0.64 4.27
N GLY A 144 2.35 0.59 4.18
CA GLY A 144 1.00 0.92 3.78
C GLY A 144 1.02 1.98 2.69
N GLY A 145 0.14 2.97 2.81
CA GLY A 145 0.02 4.01 1.81
C GLY A 145 -0.77 5.23 2.28
N ARG A 146 -0.99 6.14 1.33
CA ARG A 146 -1.78 7.35 1.51
C ARG A 146 -2.79 7.43 0.37
N GLU A 147 -4.07 7.58 0.71
CA GLU A 147 -5.13 7.80 -0.28
C GLU A 147 -5.50 9.29 -0.28
N GLY A 148 -4.93 10.03 -1.23
CA GLY A 148 -5.17 11.46 -1.40
C GLY A 148 -4.93 12.27 -0.11
N SER A 149 -5.90 13.11 0.24
CA SER A 149 -5.91 13.90 1.49
C SER A 149 -6.87 13.35 2.55
N HIS A 150 -7.36 12.12 2.38
CA HIS A 150 -8.38 11.56 3.27
C HIS A 150 -7.77 10.81 4.44
N HIS A 151 -6.90 9.84 4.15
CA HIS A 151 -6.30 8.99 5.18
C HIS A 151 -4.92 8.47 4.77
N TRP A 152 -4.14 8.16 5.80
CA TRP A 152 -2.99 7.29 5.72
C TRP A 152 -3.33 5.94 6.32
N TRP A 153 -2.59 4.93 5.94
CA TRP A 153 -2.65 3.66 6.62
C TRP A 153 -1.28 2.99 6.63
N ALA A 154 -1.02 2.27 7.72
CA ALA A 154 0.16 1.47 7.94
C ALA A 154 -0.28 0.05 8.29
N GLN A 155 0.60 -0.93 8.11
CA GLN A 155 0.29 -2.31 8.51
C GLN A 155 1.52 -3.04 9.02
N THR A 156 1.26 -3.98 9.92
CA THR A 156 2.18 -5.04 10.31
C THR A 156 1.69 -6.36 9.72
N GLU A 157 2.27 -7.48 10.16
CA GLU A 157 1.79 -8.82 9.82
C GLU A 157 0.34 -9.04 10.28
N ASP A 158 0.01 -8.55 11.48
CA ASP A 158 -1.19 -8.88 12.24
C ASP A 158 -2.13 -7.69 12.47
N THR A 159 -1.64 -6.46 12.30
CA THR A 159 -2.42 -5.24 12.52
C THR A 159 -2.44 -4.34 11.30
N VAL A 160 -3.47 -3.51 11.23
CA VAL A 160 -3.58 -2.38 10.31
C VAL A 160 -3.96 -1.15 11.10
N THR A 161 -3.31 -0.04 10.83
CA THR A 161 -3.56 1.24 11.47
C THR A 161 -3.99 2.24 10.41
N VAL A 162 -5.16 2.85 10.56
CA VAL A 162 -5.69 3.86 9.65
C VAL A 162 -5.73 5.21 10.36
N SER A 163 -5.16 6.24 9.75
CA SER A 163 -5.09 7.59 10.30
C SER A 163 -5.85 8.56 9.41
N PHE A 164 -6.97 9.08 9.91
CA PHE A 164 -7.79 10.08 9.21
C PHE A 164 -7.38 11.49 9.61
N LEU A 165 -7.31 12.39 8.63
CA LEU A 165 -7.21 13.83 8.87
C LEU A 165 -8.54 14.34 9.38
N VAL A 166 -8.55 14.93 10.58
CA VAL A 166 -9.73 15.57 11.16
C VAL A 166 -9.41 17.02 11.50
N PRO A 167 -10.41 17.90 11.66
CA PRO A 167 -10.17 19.28 12.03
C PRO A 167 -9.42 19.42 13.36
N TRP A 168 -8.58 20.44 13.48
CA TRP A 168 -7.64 20.62 14.59
C TRP A 168 -8.32 20.67 15.97
N GLU A 169 -9.53 21.23 16.01
CA GLU A 169 -10.37 21.43 17.19
C GLU A 169 -11.05 20.13 17.67
N THR A 170 -10.94 19.05 16.88
CA THR A 170 -11.57 17.76 17.19
C THR A 170 -11.05 17.22 18.51
N ASN A 171 -11.97 16.94 19.42
CA ASN A 171 -11.74 16.31 20.71
C ASN A 171 -12.46 14.95 20.78
N SER A 172 -12.20 14.16 21.81
CA SER A 172 -12.85 12.85 21.95
C SER A 172 -14.37 12.96 22.05
N LYS A 173 -14.90 14.00 22.73
CA LYS A 173 -16.35 14.23 22.88
C LYS A 173 -17.04 14.61 21.58
N SER A 174 -16.32 15.17 20.60
CA SER A 174 -16.88 15.44 19.28
C SER A 174 -17.07 14.18 18.44
N VAL A 175 -16.37 13.08 18.73
CA VAL A 175 -16.57 11.80 18.07
C VAL A 175 -17.76 11.12 18.75
N THR A 176 -18.92 11.13 18.10
CA THR A 176 -20.20 10.72 18.73
C THR A 176 -20.70 9.37 18.27
N ALA A 177 -20.34 8.96 17.06
CA ALA A 177 -20.63 7.63 16.56
C ALA A 177 -19.32 7.07 16.04
N PHE A 178 -18.78 6.07 16.73
CA PHE A 178 -17.75 5.19 16.21
C PHE A 178 -18.35 3.80 16.16
N ARG A 179 -18.48 3.24 14.96
CA ARG A 179 -19.04 1.90 14.75
C ARG A 179 -18.15 1.13 13.82
N LEU A 180 -17.82 -0.08 14.25
CA LEU A 180 -17.13 -1.07 13.45
C LEU A 180 -17.99 -2.33 13.48
N TYR A 181 -18.52 -2.72 12.32
CA TYR A 181 -19.45 -3.85 12.23
C TYR A 181 -19.26 -4.63 10.94
N GLU A 182 -19.68 -5.88 10.92
CA GLU A 182 -19.66 -6.70 9.71
C GLU A 182 -20.78 -6.25 8.78
N GLY A 183 -20.48 -5.95 7.52
CA GLY A 183 -21.48 -5.57 6.55
C GLY A 183 -22.49 -6.71 6.37
N GLY A 184 -23.77 -6.41 6.56
CA GLY A 184 -24.84 -7.38 6.32
C GLY A 184 -24.75 -7.92 4.89
N GLU A 185 -24.92 -9.24 4.75
CA GLU A 185 -24.88 -9.93 3.46
C GLU A 185 -25.87 -9.26 2.49
N VAL A 186 -25.37 -8.43 1.57
CA VAL A 186 -26.16 -8.00 0.43
C VAL A 186 -26.33 -9.26 -0.42
N PRO A 187 -27.55 -9.80 -0.59
CA PRO A 187 -27.78 -11.19 -1.00
C PRO A 187 -27.50 -11.49 -2.49
N VAL A 188 -26.58 -10.79 -3.16
CA VAL A 188 -26.53 -10.78 -4.64
C VAL A 188 -25.14 -11.06 -5.26
N GLN A 189 -24.05 -11.27 -4.50
CA GLN A 189 -22.77 -11.67 -5.13
C GLN A 189 -22.04 -12.81 -4.43
N GLU A 190 -21.72 -13.83 -5.23
CA GLU A 190 -21.17 -15.15 -4.88
C GLU A 190 -19.78 -15.16 -4.20
N SER A 191 -19.21 -14.00 -3.86
CA SER A 191 -17.86 -13.95 -3.28
C SER A 191 -17.81 -14.24 -1.79
N GLY A 192 -18.93 -14.27 -1.06
CA GLY A 192 -19.02 -14.71 0.35
C GLY A 192 -18.10 -13.98 1.34
N GLN A 193 -17.40 -12.92 0.91
CA GLN A 193 -16.44 -12.20 1.73
C GLN A 193 -17.20 -11.21 2.60
N ARG A 194 -17.17 -11.47 3.90
CA ARG A 194 -17.73 -10.57 4.89
C ARG A 194 -16.72 -9.47 5.20
N ASN A 195 -17.01 -8.27 4.73
CA ASN A 195 -16.14 -7.12 4.93
C ASN A 195 -16.66 -6.26 6.08
N ALA A 196 -15.74 -5.75 6.89
CA ALA A 196 -16.10 -4.83 7.96
C ALA A 196 -16.38 -3.42 7.41
N HIS A 197 -17.35 -2.76 8.01
CA HIS A 197 -17.74 -1.37 7.79
C HIS A 197 -17.30 -0.51 8.97
N LEU A 198 -16.68 0.62 8.65
CA LEU A 198 -16.29 1.66 9.59
C LEU A 198 -17.16 2.88 9.38
N GLU A 199 -17.85 3.31 10.43
CA GLU A 199 -18.60 4.56 10.46
C GLU A 199 -18.12 5.45 11.60
N ILE A 200 -17.80 6.69 11.27
CA ILE A 200 -17.36 7.70 12.23
C ILE A 200 -18.12 9.00 11.98
N THR A 201 -18.76 9.55 13.02
CA THR A 201 -19.40 10.86 12.98
C THR A 201 -18.73 11.82 13.96
N ILE A 202 -18.26 12.95 13.44
CA ILE A 202 -17.55 13.98 14.20
C ILE A 202 -18.34 15.29 14.14
N HIS A 203 -18.80 15.76 15.31
CA HIS A 203 -19.45 17.06 15.44
C HIS A 203 -18.41 18.16 15.59
N LEU A 204 -18.36 19.05 14.62
CA LEU A 204 -17.46 20.18 14.67
C LEU A 204 -18.05 21.27 15.57
N PRO A 205 -17.26 21.87 16.48
CA PRO A 205 -17.72 23.03 17.21
C PRO A 205 -18.02 24.15 16.20
N PRO A 206 -19.06 24.98 16.44
CA PRO A 206 -19.31 26.14 15.61
C PRO A 206 -18.04 26.99 15.60
N ALA A 207 -17.49 27.24 14.41
CA ALA A 207 -16.32 28.09 14.26
C ALA A 207 -16.65 29.41 14.95
N ARG A 208 -15.85 29.79 15.94
CA ARG A 208 -15.93 31.12 16.57
C ARG A 208 -15.37 32.12 15.57
N VAL A 209 -16.10 32.33 14.48
CA VAL A 209 -15.82 33.44 13.59
C VAL A 209 -16.11 34.67 14.43
N ALA A 210 -15.10 35.48 14.68
CA ALA A 210 -15.24 36.79 15.31
C ALA A 210 -15.97 37.75 14.35
N SER A 211 -17.16 37.38 13.91
CA SER A 211 -18.02 38.17 13.05
C SER A 211 -18.93 39.02 13.93
N THR A 212 -18.72 40.32 13.84
CA THR A 212 -19.49 41.38 14.52
C THR A 212 -20.86 41.64 13.89
N SER A 213 -21.19 40.98 12.78
CA SER A 213 -22.51 41.08 12.16
C SER A 213 -23.46 40.05 12.77
N GLY A 214 -24.58 40.48 13.36
CA GLY A 214 -25.61 39.66 14.01
C GLY A 214 -26.40 38.71 13.10
N ALA A 215 -25.77 38.16 12.05
CA ALA A 215 -26.33 37.11 11.21
C ALA A 215 -26.18 35.76 11.93
N GLN A 216 -27.30 35.08 12.14
CA GLN A 216 -27.38 33.77 12.77
C GLN A 216 -26.59 32.75 11.92
N ALA A 217 -25.43 32.32 12.41
CA ALA A 217 -24.59 31.36 11.70
C ALA A 217 -25.30 30.00 11.60
N ALA A 218 -25.35 29.44 10.38
CA ALA A 218 -25.86 28.09 10.16
C ALA A 218 -25.06 27.07 11.01
N PRO A 219 -25.72 26.06 11.58
CA PRO A 219 -25.04 25.04 12.37
C PRO A 219 -23.99 24.32 11.51
N PRO A 220 -22.80 24.02 12.06
CA PRO A 220 -21.76 23.32 11.31
C PRO A 220 -22.23 21.91 10.92
N SER A 221 -22.01 21.54 9.66
CA SER A 221 -22.29 20.17 9.19
C SER A 221 -21.34 19.18 9.88
N PRO A 222 -21.82 18.06 10.43
CA PRO A 222 -20.95 17.04 10.98
C PRO A 222 -20.09 16.43 9.86
N LEU A 223 -18.86 16.04 10.22
CA LEU A 223 -17.99 15.27 9.35
C LEU A 223 -18.36 13.79 9.50
N TYR A 224 -18.74 13.16 8.39
CA TYR A 224 -19.12 11.75 8.34
C TYR A 224 -18.11 10.95 7.52
N ILE A 225 -17.54 9.90 8.11
CA ILE A 225 -16.61 8.97 7.48
C ILE A 225 -17.31 7.62 7.44
N SER A 226 -17.59 7.11 6.24
CA SER A 226 -18.13 5.77 6.03
C SER A 226 -17.26 5.04 5.02
N LYS A 227 -16.68 3.92 5.45
CA LYS A 227 -15.70 3.16 4.66
C LYS A 227 -15.91 1.67 4.85
N VAL A 228 -15.61 0.89 3.80
CA VAL A 228 -15.68 -0.57 3.81
C VAL A 228 -14.28 -1.11 3.62
N PHE A 229 -13.80 -1.90 4.59
CA PHE A 229 -12.49 -2.53 4.50
C PHE A 229 -12.42 -3.49 3.32
N ARG A 230 -11.27 -3.54 2.65
CA ARG A 230 -11.06 -4.45 1.53
C ARG A 230 -10.89 -5.90 1.98
N TYR A 231 -10.38 -6.07 3.19
CA TYR A 231 -9.97 -7.35 3.75
C TYR A 231 -10.62 -7.55 5.13
N PRO A 232 -10.76 -8.81 5.58
CA PRO A 232 -11.38 -9.10 6.86
C PRO A 232 -10.52 -8.64 8.04
N VAL A 233 -11.20 -8.17 9.09
CA VAL A 233 -10.62 -7.73 10.36
C VAL A 233 -11.37 -8.39 11.52
N LYS A 234 -10.69 -8.60 12.64
CA LYS A 234 -11.30 -9.17 13.84
C LYS A 234 -12.22 -8.14 14.51
N LEU A 235 -13.46 -8.53 14.78
CA LEU A 235 -14.52 -7.67 15.34
C LEU A 235 -14.97 -8.10 16.74
N SER A 236 -14.09 -8.63 17.58
CA SER A 236 -14.46 -8.93 18.97
C SER A 236 -14.65 -7.64 19.77
N GLU A 237 -15.63 -7.62 20.67
CA GLU A 237 -15.99 -6.45 21.48
C GLU A 237 -14.79 -5.86 22.23
N ASP A 238 -13.96 -6.72 22.85
CA ASP A 238 -12.74 -6.32 23.56
C ASP A 238 -11.69 -5.64 22.67
N LEU A 239 -11.69 -5.95 21.36
CA LEU A 239 -10.77 -5.32 20.41
C LEU A 239 -11.33 -4.02 19.87
N ILE A 240 -12.66 -3.86 19.82
CA ILE A 240 -13.31 -2.65 19.33
C ILE A 240 -13.24 -1.56 20.42
N ASP A 241 -13.41 -1.93 21.68
CA ASP A 241 -13.22 -0.97 22.77
C ASP A 241 -11.74 -0.57 22.86
N GLY A 242 -11.48 0.73 22.70
CA GLY A 242 -10.11 1.26 22.65
C GLY A 242 -9.37 1.09 21.32
N CYS A 243 -10.01 0.63 20.24
CA CYS A 243 -9.35 0.53 18.92
C CYS A 243 -9.03 1.87 18.26
N TRP A 244 -9.41 3.00 18.84
CA TRP A 244 -9.20 4.31 18.26
C TRP A 244 -8.68 5.33 19.26
N GLN A 245 -7.94 6.31 18.75
CA GLN A 245 -7.33 7.36 19.53
C GLN A 245 -7.14 8.63 18.69
N LEU A 246 -7.11 9.79 19.35
CA LEU A 246 -6.91 11.08 18.71
C LEU A 246 -5.51 11.63 19.00
N HIS A 247 -4.67 11.72 17.98
CA HIS A 247 -3.32 12.26 18.07
C HIS A 247 -3.25 13.73 17.65
N ARG A 248 -2.40 14.50 18.32
CA ARG A 248 -2.09 15.91 18.01
C ARG A 248 -0.62 15.97 17.62
N MET A 249 -0.35 16.55 16.46
CA MET A 249 0.98 16.78 15.92
C MET A 249 1.17 18.30 15.75
N PRO A 250 1.53 19.02 16.82
CA PRO A 250 1.61 20.48 16.82
C PRO A 250 2.63 21.03 15.82
N LYS A 251 3.79 20.40 15.62
CA LYS A 251 4.81 20.90 14.69
C LYS A 251 4.30 20.92 13.26
N ARG A 252 3.50 19.91 12.90
CA ARG A 252 2.89 19.76 11.56
C ARG A 252 1.49 20.34 11.46
N HIS A 253 0.93 20.82 12.57
CA HIS A 253 -0.45 21.28 12.68
C HIS A 253 -1.48 20.24 12.21
N LEU A 254 -1.26 18.96 12.55
CA LEU A 254 -2.14 17.85 12.16
C LEU A 254 -2.90 17.28 13.35
N ARG A 255 -4.19 17.01 13.13
CA ARG A 255 -5.02 16.24 14.04
C ARG A 255 -5.43 14.95 13.36
N LEU A 256 -5.07 13.84 13.98
CA LEU A 256 -5.27 12.51 13.41
C LEU A 256 -6.23 11.71 14.28
N LEU A 257 -7.26 11.14 13.65
CA LEU A 257 -8.04 10.06 14.24
C LEU A 257 -7.44 8.73 13.78
N VAL A 258 -6.78 8.04 14.70
CA VAL A 258 -6.06 6.80 14.43
C VAL A 258 -6.90 5.62 14.90
N VAL A 259 -7.17 4.69 14.00
CA VAL A 259 -7.92 3.47 14.23
C VAL A 259 -6.97 2.28 14.02
N GLN A 260 -6.72 1.51 15.07
CA GLN A 260 -5.87 0.33 15.06
C GLN A 260 -6.73 -0.93 15.09
N LEU A 261 -6.57 -1.79 14.09
CA LEU A 261 -7.37 -2.98 13.89
C LEU A 261 -6.49 -4.22 13.77
N PHE A 262 -7.04 -5.37 14.13
CA PHE A 262 -6.38 -6.66 13.97
C PHE A 262 -6.90 -7.36 12.72
N LYS A 263 -5.98 -7.87 11.91
CA LYS A 263 -6.31 -8.64 10.71
C LYS A 263 -6.87 -10.00 11.11
N GLU A 264 -7.83 -10.49 10.34
CA GLU A 264 -8.24 -11.87 10.47
C GLU A 264 -7.18 -12.80 9.89
N SER A 265 -6.83 -13.86 10.62
CA SER A 265 -5.81 -14.81 10.19
C SER A 265 -6.39 -15.77 9.15
N LEU A 266 -5.71 -15.95 8.01
CA LEU A 266 -6.11 -16.89 6.95
C LEU A 266 -5.84 -18.37 7.28
N GLY A 267 -5.44 -18.69 8.52
CA GLY A 267 -5.00 -20.02 8.93
C GLY A 267 -3.57 -20.35 8.46
N LEU A 268 -3.02 -21.46 8.98
CA LEU A 268 -1.77 -22.09 8.51
C LEU A 268 -0.50 -21.22 8.55
N GLY A 269 -0.44 -20.21 9.42
CA GLY A 269 0.72 -19.32 9.52
C GLY A 269 0.94 -18.44 8.27
N MET A 270 -0.09 -18.31 7.42
CA MET A 270 -0.06 -17.41 6.28
C MET A 270 -0.31 -15.97 6.73
N VAL A 271 0.47 -15.03 6.18
CA VAL A 271 0.34 -13.60 6.43
C VAL A 271 -0.30 -12.92 5.24
N LEU A 272 -1.37 -12.17 5.50
CA LEU A 272 -2.02 -11.34 4.50
C LEU A 272 -1.48 -9.90 4.57
N TRP A 273 -0.75 -9.52 3.53
CA TRP A 273 -0.34 -8.13 3.31
C TRP A 273 -1.39 -7.45 2.44
N TRP A 274 -1.94 -6.36 2.95
CA TRP A 274 -2.98 -5.61 2.25
C TRP A 274 -2.33 -4.77 1.15
N ASP A 275 -2.94 -4.73 -0.03
CA ASP A 275 -2.54 -3.79 -1.09
C ASP A 275 -3.20 -2.42 -0.91
N ARG A 276 -4.37 -2.40 -0.28
CA ARG A 276 -5.24 -1.24 -0.02
C ARG A 276 -5.98 -1.41 1.30
N CYS A 277 -6.40 -0.29 1.89
CA CYS A 277 -7.14 -0.31 3.14
C CYS A 277 -8.65 -0.53 2.91
N PHE A 278 -9.24 0.29 2.05
CA PHE A 278 -10.67 0.26 1.77
C PHE A 278 -10.97 -0.19 0.34
N SER A 279 -12.16 -0.74 0.14
CA SER A 279 -12.63 -1.17 -1.18
C SER A 279 -12.79 0.00 -2.16
N THR A 280 -12.98 1.22 -1.65
CA THR A 280 -13.08 2.44 -2.45
C THR A 280 -11.74 3.05 -2.82
N ASP A 281 -10.63 2.56 -2.26
CA ASP A 281 -9.31 3.15 -2.50
C ASP A 281 -8.86 2.87 -3.94
N THR A 282 -8.55 3.95 -4.65
CA THR A 282 -8.22 3.92 -6.07
C THR A 282 -6.74 3.59 -6.29
N ILE A 283 -5.86 4.08 -5.42
CA ILE A 283 -4.42 3.94 -5.56
C ILE A 283 -3.95 2.73 -4.76
N SER A 284 -3.51 1.69 -5.47
CA SER A 284 -2.67 0.64 -4.87
C SER A 284 -1.28 1.23 -4.66
N VAL A 285 -1.05 1.92 -3.54
CA VAL A 285 0.22 2.61 -3.26
C VAL A 285 1.38 1.63 -3.15
N ILE A 286 1.11 0.38 -2.75
CA ILE A 286 2.13 -0.66 -2.69
C ILE A 286 2.20 -1.38 -4.04
N ALA A 287 3.11 -0.95 -4.90
CA ALA A 287 3.36 -1.60 -6.19
C ALA A 287 3.91 -3.03 -6.01
N ASP A 288 4.59 -3.32 -4.91
CA ASP A 288 5.07 -4.68 -4.59
C ASP A 288 5.09 -4.96 -3.08
N THR A 289 4.12 -5.72 -2.59
CA THR A 289 4.08 -6.18 -1.18
C THR A 289 5.19 -7.19 -0.84
N ARG A 290 5.96 -7.66 -1.84
CA ARG A 290 7.05 -8.63 -1.64
C ARG A 290 8.33 -7.98 -1.12
N THR A 291 8.53 -6.69 -1.33
CA THR A 291 9.73 -5.95 -0.92
C THR A 291 9.61 -5.32 0.48
N LEU A 292 8.47 -5.51 1.16
CA LEU A 292 8.23 -4.92 2.46
C LEU A 292 9.29 -5.37 3.49
N PRO A 293 10.00 -4.45 4.17
CA PRO A 293 11.06 -4.78 5.12
C PRO A 293 10.59 -5.72 6.24
N GLY A 294 9.34 -5.59 6.69
CA GLY A 294 8.77 -6.48 7.71
C GLY A 294 8.70 -7.94 7.26
N ARG A 295 8.55 -8.19 5.95
CA ARG A 295 8.58 -9.53 5.38
C ARG A 295 10.00 -10.09 5.31
N MET A 296 10.99 -9.25 5.04
CA MET A 296 12.40 -9.63 5.01
C MET A 296 12.93 -9.97 6.40
N GLN A 297 12.65 -9.13 7.41
CA GLN A 297 13.13 -9.35 8.78
C GLN A 297 12.66 -10.67 9.38
N ARG A 298 11.42 -11.10 9.14
CA ARG A 298 10.94 -12.42 9.61
C ARG A 298 11.68 -13.57 8.93
N ALA A 299 12.00 -13.40 7.65
CA ALA A 299 12.76 -14.40 6.91
C ALA A 299 14.21 -14.52 7.39
N GLU A 300 14.76 -13.47 8.00
CA GLU A 300 16.10 -13.43 8.60
C GLU A 300 16.12 -13.85 10.08
N ALA A 301 15.12 -13.42 10.87
CA ALA A 301 15.01 -13.66 12.30
C ALA A 301 14.57 -15.09 12.68
N THR A 302 14.40 -15.99 11.71
CA THR A 302 14.30 -17.43 11.96
C THR A 302 15.68 -18.03 11.66
N PRO A 303 16.61 -18.09 12.64
CA PRO A 303 17.98 -18.50 12.40
C PRO A 303 17.99 -20.03 12.34
N GLY A 304 18.22 -20.54 11.13
CA GLY A 304 18.01 -21.94 10.76
C GLY A 304 16.70 -22.10 9.99
N SER A 305 16.76 -22.78 8.84
CA SER A 305 15.56 -23.25 8.16
C SER A 305 14.74 -22.23 7.35
N ARG A 306 15.35 -21.29 6.61
CA ARG A 306 14.73 -20.82 5.35
C ARG A 306 15.19 -21.70 4.19
N ASN A 307 16.50 -21.89 4.03
CA ASN A 307 17.02 -22.88 3.09
C ASN A 307 16.57 -24.28 3.49
N ASP A 308 16.64 -24.67 4.78
CA ASP A 308 16.22 -26.01 5.17
C ASP A 308 14.70 -26.22 5.02
N LYS A 309 13.83 -25.22 5.29
CA LYS A 309 12.40 -25.33 4.97
C LYS A 309 12.17 -25.40 3.46
N VAL A 310 12.86 -24.57 2.68
CA VAL A 310 12.73 -24.59 1.20
C VAL A 310 13.22 -25.92 0.65
N GLU A 311 14.28 -26.50 1.19
CA GLU A 311 14.78 -27.83 0.84
C GLU A 311 13.82 -28.93 1.29
N GLN A 312 13.24 -28.84 2.49
CA GLN A 312 12.19 -29.75 2.94
C GLN A 312 10.96 -29.68 2.04
N PHE A 313 10.49 -28.50 1.66
CA PHE A 313 9.38 -28.34 0.72
C PHE A 313 9.74 -28.87 -0.67
N ARG A 314 10.95 -28.59 -1.16
CA ARG A 314 11.44 -29.16 -2.44
C ARG A 314 11.51 -30.68 -2.40
N LYS A 315 11.96 -31.26 -1.29
CA LYS A 315 12.04 -32.70 -1.09
C LYS A 315 10.64 -33.32 -1.07
N VAL A 316 9.74 -32.81 -0.23
CA VAL A 316 8.34 -33.29 -0.16
C VAL A 316 7.65 -33.16 -1.52
N TRP A 317 7.91 -32.09 -2.26
CA TRP A 317 7.37 -31.91 -3.61
C TRP A 317 7.94 -32.92 -4.62
N ALA A 318 9.26 -33.16 -4.57
CA ALA A 318 9.93 -34.14 -5.42
C ALA A 318 9.41 -35.56 -5.14
N ASP A 319 9.33 -35.94 -3.86
CA ASP A 319 8.81 -37.23 -3.40
C ASP A 319 7.35 -37.41 -3.86
N ALA A 320 6.51 -36.38 -3.72
CA ALA A 320 5.12 -36.42 -4.19
C ALA A 320 5.03 -36.57 -5.73
N HIS A 321 5.90 -35.90 -6.49
CA HIS A 321 5.96 -36.03 -7.94
C HIS A 321 6.44 -37.40 -8.40
N GLU A 322 7.38 -38.00 -7.66
CA GLU A 322 7.88 -39.34 -7.93
C GLU A 322 6.79 -40.38 -7.64
N GLU A 323 6.10 -40.27 -6.50
CA GLU A 323 4.98 -41.13 -6.15
C GLU A 323 3.83 -41.04 -7.17
N PHE A 324 3.54 -39.83 -7.65
CA PHE A 324 2.57 -39.62 -8.73
C PHE A 324 2.99 -40.33 -10.03
N ARG A 325 4.24 -40.13 -10.46
CA ARG A 325 4.78 -40.79 -11.67
C ARG A 325 4.73 -42.32 -11.56
N ARG A 326 5.06 -42.87 -10.39
CA ARG A 326 4.97 -44.30 -10.08
C ARG A 326 3.54 -44.83 -10.29
N ARG A 327 2.54 -44.17 -9.68
CA ARG A 327 1.13 -44.57 -9.82
C ARG A 327 0.61 -44.47 -11.25
N VAL A 328 1.09 -43.51 -12.03
CA VAL A 328 0.72 -43.38 -13.45
C VAL A 328 1.27 -44.56 -14.27
N GLN A 329 2.51 -45.00 -14.01
CA GLN A 329 3.11 -46.15 -14.69
C GLN A 329 2.42 -47.46 -14.33
N GLU A 330 2.09 -47.67 -13.05
CA GLU A 330 1.36 -48.86 -12.59
C GLU A 330 -0.02 -48.98 -13.26
N ARG A 331 -0.73 -47.87 -13.45
CA ARG A 331 -2.03 -47.87 -14.17
C ARG A 331 -1.87 -48.24 -15.64
N LYS A 332 -0.84 -47.73 -16.31
CA LYS A 332 -0.55 -48.07 -17.71
C LYS A 332 -0.20 -49.54 -17.90
N GLN A 333 0.55 -50.15 -16.98
CA GLN A 333 0.87 -51.57 -17.05
C GLN A 333 -0.37 -52.44 -16.88
N LYS A 334 -1.26 -52.09 -15.94
CA LYS A 334 -2.54 -52.79 -15.73
C LYS A 334 -3.55 -52.67 -16.89
N GLU A 335 -3.41 -51.67 -17.76
CA GLU A 335 -4.24 -51.55 -18.97
C GLU A 335 -3.72 -52.38 -20.14
N ILE A 336 -2.46 -52.83 -20.08
CA ILE A 336 -1.83 -53.62 -21.14
C ILE A 336 -1.96 -55.13 -20.86
N GLU A 337 -2.11 -55.53 -19.60
CA GLU A 337 -2.51 -56.89 -19.18
C GLU A 337 -4.01 -57.14 -19.31
#